data_AF-E0MIZ0-F1
#
_entry.id   AF-E0MIZ0-F1
#
_cell.length_a   1.000
_cell.length_b   1.000
_cell.length_c   1.000
_cell.angle_alpha   90.00
_cell.angle_beta   90.00
_cell.angle_gamma   90.00
#
_symmetry.space_group_name_H-M   'P 1'
#
loop_
_entity.id
_entity.type
_entity.pdbx_description
1 polymer ?
#
loop_
_entity_poly.entity_id
_entity_poly.type
_entity_poly.pdbx_seq_one_letter_code
_entity_poly.pdbx_strand_id
1 'polypeptide(L)'
;MLAVTLALPVTPSFAADTVPSIGRLNYAGFRTKRHCTVSLVGRQMALTAKHCVEGLPRDRLRIVLGYERGNWKELHEVSRIIRVEKQDVAWLCLAKPSRLKPLRVQSNSREKAIATATGYPRSAAHLQNPQQCHLQAGSPRARFLCPMEPGMSGAPVVQETNEGRQIVAVVSGNSGSSSVVERVPTPPEC
;
A
#
# COMPACT_ATOMS: atom_id res chain seq x y z
N MET A 1 38.24 -44.66 -8.35
CA MET A 1 37.17 -44.13 -7.48
C MET A 1 36.48 -43.00 -8.23
N LEU A 2 35.25 -43.21 -8.70
CA LEU A 2 34.45 -42.18 -9.38
C LEU A 2 33.74 -41.36 -8.31
N ALA A 3 34.08 -40.08 -8.17
CA ALA A 3 33.37 -39.18 -7.27
C ALA A 3 32.11 -38.67 -7.97
N VAL A 4 30.94 -39.15 -7.54
CA VAL A 4 29.63 -38.63 -7.97
C VAL A 4 29.39 -37.33 -7.21
N THR A 5 29.49 -36.20 -7.90
CA THR A 5 29.17 -34.89 -7.35
C THR A 5 27.65 -34.72 -7.33
N LEU A 6 27.05 -34.81 -6.14
CA LEU A 6 25.63 -34.51 -5.94
C LEU A 6 25.40 -33.01 -6.11
N ALA A 7 24.80 -32.59 -7.22
CA ALA A 7 24.34 -31.22 -7.41
C ALA A 7 22.99 -31.04 -6.69
N LEU A 8 22.98 -30.26 -5.61
CA LEU A 8 21.75 -29.85 -4.93
C LEU A 8 20.99 -28.86 -5.82
N PRO A 9 19.65 -29.00 -5.98
CA PRO A 9 18.87 -28.03 -6.71
C PRO A 9 18.80 -26.72 -5.92
N VAL A 10 19.33 -25.64 -6.50
CA VAL A 10 19.15 -24.28 -6.00
C VAL A 10 17.68 -23.90 -6.25
N THR A 11 16.86 -23.93 -5.21
CA THR A 11 15.53 -23.34 -5.29
C THR A 11 15.68 -21.82 -5.32
N PRO A 12 15.10 -21.11 -6.31
CA PRO A 12 15.10 -19.67 -6.29
C PRO A 12 14.30 -19.21 -5.07
N SER A 13 14.98 -18.52 -4.15
CA SER A 13 14.32 -17.76 -3.10
C SER A 13 13.57 -16.63 -3.79
N PHE A 14 12.24 -16.74 -3.89
CA PHE A 14 11.38 -15.61 -4.23
C PHE A 14 11.40 -14.63 -3.05
N ALA A 15 12.51 -13.92 -2.87
CA ALA A 15 12.46 -12.63 -2.22
C ALA A 15 11.55 -11.78 -3.10
N ALA A 16 10.30 -11.56 -2.67
CA ALA A 16 9.43 -10.63 -3.35
C ALA A 16 10.12 -9.26 -3.29
N ASP A 17 10.62 -8.79 -4.44
CA ASP A 17 11.33 -7.52 -4.53
C ASP A 17 10.46 -6.40 -3.92
N THR A 18 11.06 -5.64 -3.00
CA THR A 18 10.41 -4.47 -2.41
C THR A 18 9.95 -3.52 -3.51
N VAL A 19 8.65 -3.22 -3.56
CA VAL A 19 8.09 -2.28 -4.52
C VAL A 19 8.43 -0.86 -4.06
N PRO A 20 9.29 -0.09 -4.78
CA PRO A 20 9.79 1.20 -4.29
C PRO A 20 8.69 2.23 -4.02
N SER A 21 7.60 2.17 -4.78
CA SER A 21 6.49 3.12 -4.71
C SER A 21 5.49 2.79 -3.61
N ILE A 22 5.66 1.67 -2.90
CA ILE A 22 4.90 1.32 -1.70
C ILE A 22 5.80 1.61 -0.50
N GLY A 23 5.23 2.22 0.52
CA GLY A 23 5.98 2.69 1.68
C GLY A 23 5.17 2.69 2.96
N ARG A 24 5.82 3.14 4.03
CA ARG A 24 5.18 3.36 5.32
C ARG A 24 4.75 4.81 5.46
N LEU A 25 3.54 5.02 5.94
CA LEU A 25 3.10 6.31 6.47
C LEU A 25 3.30 6.27 7.98
N ASN A 26 4.37 6.90 8.42
CA ASN A 26 4.72 6.97 9.83
C ASN A 26 4.15 8.23 10.45
N TYR A 27 3.62 8.08 11.66
CA TYR A 27 3.28 9.18 12.54
C TYR A 27 4.32 9.29 13.67
N ALA A 28 4.91 10.47 13.81
CA ALA A 28 5.81 10.77 14.93
C ALA A 28 5.04 11.49 16.05
N GLY A 29 4.88 10.83 17.20
CA GLY A 29 4.28 11.41 18.40
C GLY A 29 4.94 10.90 19.68
N PHE A 30 4.86 11.69 20.76
CA PHE A 30 5.56 11.44 22.04
C PHE A 30 5.23 10.08 22.70
N ARG A 31 4.02 9.54 22.50
CA ARG A 31 3.56 8.27 23.12
C ARG A 31 3.06 7.23 22.10
N THR A 32 3.11 7.53 20.80
CA THR A 32 2.47 6.70 19.77
C THR A 32 3.38 6.57 18.56
N LYS A 33 3.98 5.38 18.40
CA LYS A 33 4.58 4.94 17.14
C LYS A 33 3.54 4.09 16.43
N ARG A 34 2.82 4.69 15.49
CA ARG A 34 1.87 4.00 14.61
C ARG A 34 2.33 4.19 13.17
N HIS A 35 2.09 3.18 12.35
CA HIS A 35 2.28 3.27 10.92
C HIS A 35 1.07 2.72 10.18
N CYS A 36 0.86 3.27 9.00
CA CYS A 36 0.03 2.69 7.95
C CYS A 36 0.91 2.39 6.74
N THR A 37 0.30 1.84 5.70
CA THR A 37 0.89 1.72 4.37
C THR A 37 0.44 2.89 3.50
N VAL A 38 1.29 3.32 2.56
CA VAL A 38 1.03 4.40 1.61
C VAL A 38 1.65 4.08 0.25
N SER A 39 1.03 4.54 -0.82
CA SER A 39 1.49 4.30 -2.20
C SER A 39 1.69 5.60 -2.97
N LEU A 40 2.81 5.73 -3.67
CA LEU A 40 3.04 6.80 -4.64
C LEU A 40 2.21 6.51 -5.90
N VAL A 41 1.30 7.44 -6.25
CA VAL A 41 0.37 7.31 -7.40
C VAL A 41 0.57 8.40 -8.45
N GLY A 42 1.35 9.42 -8.13
CA GLY A 42 1.82 10.45 -9.05
C GLY A 42 3.12 11.05 -8.54
N ARG A 43 3.78 11.90 -9.33
CA ARG A 43 5.09 12.48 -8.92
C ARG A 43 5.00 13.27 -7.62
N GLN A 44 3.87 13.94 -7.35
CA GLN A 44 3.65 14.71 -6.12
C GLN A 44 2.47 14.18 -5.29
N MET A 45 2.07 12.92 -5.51
CA MET A 45 0.85 12.40 -4.91
C MET A 45 1.01 10.99 -4.39
N ALA A 46 0.54 10.79 -3.17
CA ALA A 46 0.44 9.50 -2.52
C ALA A 46 -1.00 9.20 -2.10
N LEU A 47 -1.31 7.91 -1.94
CA LEU A 47 -2.62 7.36 -1.64
C LEU A 47 -2.54 6.48 -0.38
N THR A 48 -3.50 6.65 0.53
CA THR A 48 -3.64 5.90 1.79
C THR A 48 -5.12 5.83 2.21
N ALA A 49 -5.41 5.13 3.32
CA ALA A 49 -6.70 5.22 3.99
C ALA A 49 -6.86 6.54 4.75
N LYS A 50 -8.09 7.05 4.87
CA LYS A 50 -8.41 8.32 5.54
C LYS A 50 -8.16 8.26 7.05
N HIS A 51 -8.55 7.16 7.70
CA HIS A 51 -8.36 6.98 9.14
C HIS A 51 -6.87 6.99 9.54
N CYS A 52 -5.95 6.74 8.61
CA CYS A 52 -4.50 6.84 8.85
C CYS A 52 -4.03 8.28 9.07
N VAL A 53 -4.82 9.28 8.66
CA VAL A 53 -4.47 10.71 8.72
C VAL A 53 -5.54 11.56 9.42
N GLU A 54 -6.57 10.93 9.99
CA GLU A 54 -7.64 11.61 10.70
C GLU A 54 -7.17 12.09 12.07
N GLY A 55 -7.47 13.34 12.41
CA GLY A 55 -7.01 13.97 13.65
C GLY A 55 -5.49 14.19 13.75
N LEU A 56 -4.72 13.89 12.68
CA LEU A 56 -3.27 14.06 12.67
C LEU A 56 -2.87 15.34 11.91
N PRO A 57 -1.96 16.16 12.48
CA PRO A 57 -1.39 17.28 11.77
C PRO A 57 -0.36 16.80 10.73
N ARG A 58 -0.34 17.44 9.56
CA ARG A 58 0.46 16.99 8.40
C ARG A 58 1.97 16.97 8.65
N ASP A 59 2.45 17.89 9.48
CA ASP A 59 3.85 18.07 9.85
C ASP A 59 4.40 16.91 10.70
N ARG A 60 3.54 16.09 11.29
CA ARG A 60 3.91 14.86 12.02
C ARG A 60 3.87 13.59 11.15
N LEU A 61 3.44 13.70 9.91
CA LEU A 61 3.42 12.59 8.95
C LEU A 61 4.73 12.51 8.20
N ARG A 62 5.26 11.30 8.03
CA ARG A 62 6.41 11.01 7.19
C ARG A 62 6.08 9.85 6.28
N ILE A 63 6.27 10.05 4.97
CA ILE A 63 6.10 9.02 3.96
C ILE A 63 7.49 8.43 3.68
N VAL A 64 7.65 7.13 3.92
CA VAL A 64 8.92 6.41 3.76
C VAL A 64 8.75 5.37 2.65
N LEU A 65 9.08 5.74 1.41
CA LEU A 65 8.87 4.92 0.22
C LEU A 65 9.98 3.88 0.04
N GLY A 66 9.60 2.67 -0.37
CA GLY A 66 10.51 1.55 -0.59
C GLY A 66 11.25 1.13 0.68
N TYR A 67 10.55 1.19 1.82
CA TYR A 67 11.13 0.86 3.11
C TYR A 67 11.34 -0.65 3.25
N GLU A 68 12.52 -1.04 3.71
CA GLU A 68 12.85 -2.43 4.02
C GLU A 68 13.97 -2.49 5.07
N ARG A 69 13.70 -3.14 6.21
CA ARG A 69 14.69 -3.42 7.28
C ARG A 69 15.54 -2.20 7.70
N GLY A 70 14.93 -1.01 7.75
CA GLY A 70 15.63 0.21 8.14
C GLY A 70 16.21 1.01 6.97
N ASN A 71 16.26 0.46 5.77
CA ASN A 71 16.60 1.18 4.53
C ASN A 71 15.33 1.75 3.89
N TRP A 72 15.47 2.81 3.09
CA TRP A 72 14.39 3.38 2.29
C TRP A 72 14.93 3.98 0.99
N LYS A 73 14.04 4.16 0.01
CA LYS A 73 14.39 4.78 -1.28
C LYS A 73 14.20 6.28 -1.25
N GLU A 74 13.08 6.75 -0.70
CA GLU A 74 12.80 8.19 -0.54
C GLU A 74 12.03 8.48 0.74
N LEU A 75 12.25 9.66 1.30
CA LEU A 75 11.53 10.20 2.46
C LEU A 75 10.83 11.49 2.03
N HIS A 76 9.53 11.60 2.32
CA HIS A 76 8.71 12.75 1.96
C HIS A 76 7.93 13.33 3.12
N GLU A 77 7.79 14.65 3.09
CA GLU A 77 6.87 15.42 3.91
C GLU A 77 5.54 15.63 3.17
N VAL A 78 4.46 15.81 3.93
CA VAL A 78 3.11 16.04 3.39
C VAL A 78 2.80 17.53 3.38
N SER A 79 2.56 18.09 2.18
CA SER A 79 2.18 19.49 2.01
C SER A 79 0.68 19.71 2.19
N ARG A 80 -0.15 18.74 1.78
CA ARG A 80 -1.61 18.80 1.82
C ARG A 80 -2.22 17.42 2.03
N ILE A 81 -3.31 17.35 2.79
CA ILE A 81 -4.10 16.13 2.99
C ILE A 81 -5.48 16.38 2.39
N ILE A 82 -5.89 15.57 1.42
CA ILE A 82 -7.20 15.63 0.78
C ILE A 82 -7.96 14.38 1.18
N ARG A 83 -8.96 14.55 2.04
CA ARG A 83 -9.79 13.44 2.55
C ARG A 83 -11.00 13.28 1.64
N VAL A 84 -11.27 12.06 1.21
CA VAL A 84 -12.44 11.77 0.37
C VAL A 84 -13.67 11.70 1.27
N GLU A 85 -14.71 12.44 0.91
CA GLU A 85 -15.98 12.38 1.63
C GLU A 85 -16.62 10.99 1.51
N LYS A 86 -17.23 10.53 2.61
CA LYS A 86 -17.99 9.26 2.69
C LYS A 86 -17.19 7.98 2.38
N GLN A 87 -15.89 8.08 2.11
CA GLN A 87 -14.99 6.95 1.86
C GLN A 87 -13.80 7.02 2.82
N ASP A 88 -13.22 5.86 3.14
CA ASP A 88 -11.99 5.78 3.93
C ASP A 88 -10.73 5.87 3.04
N VAL A 89 -10.67 6.92 2.22
CA VAL A 89 -9.56 7.19 1.29
C VAL A 89 -9.02 8.60 1.52
N ALA A 90 -7.71 8.76 1.48
CA ALA A 90 -7.06 10.06 1.48
C ALA A 90 -5.91 10.12 0.47
N TRP A 91 -5.81 11.28 -0.18
CA TRP A 91 -4.67 11.66 -1.01
C TRP A 91 -3.76 12.57 -0.21
N LEU A 92 -2.44 12.35 -0.34
CA LEU A 92 -1.42 13.14 0.30
C LEU A 92 -0.58 13.80 -0.79
N CYS A 93 -0.59 15.14 -0.84
CA CYS A 93 0.34 15.85 -1.71
C CYS A 93 1.72 15.88 -1.04
N LEU A 94 2.74 15.54 -1.82
CA LEU A 94 4.13 15.58 -1.37
C LEU A 94 4.62 17.03 -1.40
N ALA A 95 5.49 17.40 -0.46
CA ALA A 95 6.13 18.71 -0.45
C ALA A 95 7.12 18.91 -1.61
N LYS A 96 7.68 17.81 -2.13
CA LYS A 96 8.58 17.79 -3.28
C LYS A 96 8.23 16.62 -4.20
N PRO A 97 8.44 16.73 -5.53
CA PRO A 97 8.25 15.60 -6.43
C PRO A 97 9.18 14.41 -6.12
N SER A 98 8.61 13.21 -6.13
CA SER A 98 9.34 11.94 -6.12
C SER A 98 10.01 11.67 -7.47
N ARG A 99 11.12 10.94 -7.44
CA ARG A 99 11.82 10.42 -8.63
C ARG A 99 11.46 8.96 -8.90
N LEU A 100 10.74 8.30 -7.99
CA LEU A 100 10.27 6.93 -8.16
C LEU A 100 9.13 6.86 -9.18
N LYS A 101 9.03 5.73 -9.88
CA LYS A 101 7.96 5.46 -10.84
C LYS A 101 6.63 5.25 -10.11
N PRO A 102 5.62 6.12 -10.25
CA PRO A 102 4.37 5.95 -9.52
C PRO A 102 3.58 4.71 -9.99
N LEU A 103 2.75 4.19 -9.09
CA LEU A 103 1.76 3.18 -9.42
C LEU A 103 0.58 3.81 -10.14
N ARG A 104 0.03 3.12 -11.14
CA ARG A 104 -1.16 3.57 -11.86
C ARG A 104 -2.41 3.31 -11.02
N VAL A 105 -3.38 4.21 -11.08
CA VAL A 105 -4.68 4.06 -10.42
C VAL A 105 -5.74 3.83 -11.48
N GLN A 106 -6.60 2.84 -11.26
CA GLN A 106 -7.84 2.66 -12.01
C GLN A 106 -9.01 3.12 -11.14
N SER A 107 -9.48 4.33 -11.40
CA SER A 107 -10.61 4.87 -10.65
C SER A 107 -11.90 4.14 -11.00
N ASN A 108 -12.76 3.94 -10.01
CA ASN A 108 -14.10 3.35 -10.17
C ASN A 108 -14.13 1.93 -10.76
N SER A 109 -13.03 1.18 -10.72
CA SER A 109 -13.05 -0.25 -11.08
C SER A 109 -14.01 -1.01 -10.16
N ARG A 110 -14.88 -1.84 -10.75
CA ARG A 110 -15.85 -2.69 -10.03
C ARG A 110 -15.61 -4.18 -10.26
N GLU A 111 -14.52 -4.51 -10.95
CA GLU A 111 -14.22 -5.86 -11.37
C GLU A 111 -13.93 -6.75 -10.17
N LYS A 112 -14.44 -7.99 -10.27
CA LYS A 112 -14.06 -9.09 -9.40
C LYS A 112 -12.85 -9.76 -10.02
N ALA A 113 -11.79 -9.91 -9.26
CA ALA A 113 -10.63 -10.67 -9.72
C ALA A 113 -9.80 -11.12 -8.52
N ILE A 114 -8.80 -11.95 -8.80
CA ILE A 114 -7.66 -12.07 -7.93
C ILE A 114 -6.91 -10.72 -7.93
N ALA A 115 -6.60 -10.22 -6.75
CA ALA A 115 -5.82 -9.00 -6.58
C ALA A 115 -4.80 -9.21 -5.46
N THR A 116 -3.77 -8.37 -5.43
CA THR A 116 -2.71 -8.41 -4.41
C THR A 116 -2.72 -7.13 -3.60
N ALA A 117 -2.84 -7.25 -2.28
CA ALA A 117 -2.60 -6.15 -1.36
C ALA A 117 -1.16 -6.23 -0.84
N THR A 118 -0.38 -5.17 -0.99
CA THR A 118 1.02 -5.15 -0.51
C THR A 118 1.22 -4.04 0.49
N GLY A 119 1.62 -4.37 1.72
CA GLY A 119 1.82 -3.36 2.76
C GLY A 119 2.71 -3.83 3.90
N TYR A 120 2.62 -3.14 5.04
CA TYR A 120 3.47 -3.37 6.21
C TYR A 120 2.63 -3.82 7.42
N PRO A 121 2.33 -5.11 7.56
CA PRO A 121 1.55 -5.60 8.69
C PRO A 121 2.33 -5.40 9.99
N ARG A 122 1.63 -5.29 11.12
CA ARG A 122 2.24 -5.07 12.43
C ARG A 122 3.21 -6.19 12.80
N SER A 123 2.90 -7.44 12.47
CA SER A 123 3.76 -8.61 12.72
C SER A 123 5.08 -8.57 11.95
N ALA A 124 5.13 -7.89 10.80
CA ALA A 124 6.31 -7.75 9.94
C ALA A 124 6.52 -6.31 9.49
N ALA A 125 6.51 -5.36 10.43
CA ALA A 125 6.53 -3.91 10.15
C ALA A 125 7.76 -3.39 9.37
N HIS A 126 8.76 -4.25 9.18
CA HIS A 126 10.01 -3.96 8.48
C HIS A 126 10.10 -4.53 7.06
N LEU A 127 9.08 -5.25 6.61
CA LEU A 127 9.04 -5.92 5.32
C LEU A 127 7.73 -5.63 4.61
N GLN A 128 7.79 -5.48 3.27
CA GLN A 128 6.58 -5.55 2.48
C GLN A 128 6.04 -6.97 2.51
N ASN A 129 4.74 -7.10 2.74
CA ASN A 129 4.04 -8.36 2.74
C ASN A 129 2.95 -8.31 1.65
N PRO A 130 3.17 -8.95 0.48
CA PRO A 130 2.15 -9.11 -0.53
C PRO A 130 1.19 -10.24 -0.15
N GLN A 131 -0.11 -9.96 -0.19
CA GLN A 131 -1.15 -10.94 0.10
C GLN A 131 -2.17 -10.97 -1.05
N GLN A 132 -2.23 -12.11 -1.73
CA GLN A 132 -3.10 -12.32 -2.88
C GLN A 132 -4.42 -12.96 -2.47
N CYS A 133 -5.55 -12.35 -2.82
CA CYS A 133 -6.88 -12.84 -2.48
C CYS A 133 -7.91 -12.47 -3.55
N HIS A 134 -9.09 -13.05 -3.45
CA HIS A 134 -10.24 -12.63 -4.25
C HIS A 134 -10.76 -11.25 -3.77
N LEU A 135 -10.85 -10.31 -4.70
CA LEU A 135 -11.56 -9.05 -4.54
C LEU A 135 -13.01 -9.22 -5.04
N GLN A 136 -13.97 -9.01 -4.15
CA GLN A 136 -15.38 -8.97 -4.51
C GLN A 136 -15.78 -7.64 -5.13
N ALA A 137 -16.89 -7.65 -5.87
CA ALA A 137 -17.48 -6.42 -6.40
C ALA A 137 -18.05 -5.58 -5.26
N GLY A 138 -18.03 -4.27 -5.44
CA GLY A 138 -18.54 -3.31 -4.47
C GLY A 138 -18.10 -1.90 -4.81
N SER A 139 -18.94 -0.92 -4.51
CA SER A 139 -18.71 0.50 -4.76
C SER A 139 -19.52 1.34 -3.77
N PRO A 140 -18.90 2.33 -3.08
CA PRO A 140 -17.47 2.61 -3.06
C PRO A 140 -16.68 1.54 -2.28
N ARG A 141 -17.35 0.77 -1.43
CA ARG A 141 -16.74 -0.23 -0.56
C ARG A 141 -16.86 -1.62 -1.15
N ALA A 142 -15.79 -2.40 -1.07
CA ALA A 142 -15.72 -3.79 -1.49
C ALA A 142 -15.12 -4.68 -0.39
N ARG A 143 -15.13 -5.99 -0.61
CA ARG A 143 -14.54 -6.99 0.29
C ARG A 143 -13.35 -7.66 -0.38
N PHE A 144 -12.25 -7.73 0.34
CA PHE A 144 -11.09 -8.54 0.00
C PHE A 144 -11.11 -9.79 0.87
N LEU A 145 -11.17 -10.97 0.27
CA LEU A 145 -11.46 -12.23 0.96
C LEU A 145 -10.25 -12.82 1.72
N CYS A 146 -9.51 -11.93 2.37
CA CYS A 146 -8.56 -12.29 3.40
C CYS A 146 -8.59 -11.25 4.53
N PRO A 147 -8.32 -11.66 5.77
CA PRO A 147 -8.10 -10.73 6.86
C PRO A 147 -6.79 -9.97 6.63
N MET A 148 -6.81 -8.67 6.91
CA MET A 148 -5.63 -7.80 6.92
C MET A 148 -5.31 -7.39 8.35
N GLU A 149 -4.04 -7.52 8.71
CA GLU A 149 -3.55 -7.08 10.01
C GLU A 149 -3.44 -5.54 10.09
N PRO A 150 -3.54 -4.95 11.30
CA PRO A 150 -3.17 -3.55 11.51
C PRO A 150 -1.80 -3.22 10.91
N GLY A 151 -1.67 -2.03 10.34
CA GLY A 151 -0.49 -1.60 9.56
C GLY A 151 -0.66 -1.80 8.04
N MET A 152 -1.49 -2.75 7.62
CA MET A 152 -1.91 -2.89 6.22
C MET A 152 -2.91 -1.80 5.79
N SER A 153 -3.49 -1.05 6.71
CA SER A 153 -4.34 0.12 6.39
C SER A 153 -3.64 1.04 5.40
N GLY A 154 -4.34 1.43 4.33
CA GLY A 154 -3.82 2.22 3.22
C GLY A 154 -3.01 1.44 2.18
N ALA A 155 -2.81 0.12 2.35
CA ALA A 155 -2.14 -0.70 1.36
C ALA A 155 -2.92 -0.69 0.03
N PRO A 156 -2.21 -0.55 -1.11
CA PRO A 156 -2.83 -0.62 -2.43
C PRO A 156 -3.27 -2.06 -2.69
N VAL A 157 -4.47 -2.21 -3.23
CA VAL A 157 -4.96 -3.46 -3.82
C VAL A 157 -4.76 -3.34 -5.33
N VAL A 158 -3.86 -4.16 -5.86
CA VAL A 158 -3.42 -4.12 -7.26
C VAL A 158 -4.04 -5.29 -8.03
N GLN A 159 -4.63 -4.99 -9.18
CA GLN A 159 -5.08 -5.98 -10.16
C GLN A 159 -4.19 -5.94 -11.39
N GLU A 160 -3.98 -7.11 -12.00
CA GLU A 160 -3.43 -7.21 -13.35
C GLU A 160 -4.57 -6.93 -14.34
N THR A 161 -4.34 -6.00 -15.26
CA THR A 161 -5.28 -5.64 -16.33
C THR A 161 -4.56 -5.72 -17.67
N ASN A 162 -5.30 -5.59 -18.78
CA ASN A 162 -4.70 -5.49 -20.12
C ASN A 162 -3.78 -4.25 -20.27
N GLU A 163 -3.94 -3.24 -19.42
CA GLU A 163 -3.11 -2.02 -19.37
C GLU A 163 -1.97 -2.11 -18.33
N GLY A 164 -1.79 -3.30 -17.75
CA GLY A 164 -0.81 -3.64 -16.72
C GLY A 164 -1.37 -3.54 -15.30
N ARG A 165 -0.45 -3.55 -14.32
CA ARG A 165 -0.78 -3.44 -12.89
C ARG A 165 -1.38 -2.09 -12.54
N GLN A 166 -2.60 -2.10 -12.00
CA GLN A 166 -3.30 -0.90 -11.57
C GLN A 166 -3.85 -1.06 -10.14
N ILE A 167 -3.78 0.00 -9.35
CA ILE A 167 -4.43 0.09 -8.04
C ILE A 167 -5.92 0.30 -8.26
N VAL A 168 -6.74 -0.58 -7.70
CA VAL A 168 -8.20 -0.55 -7.84
C VAL A 168 -8.92 -0.27 -6.52
N ALA A 169 -8.24 -0.49 -5.39
CA ALA A 169 -8.75 -0.20 -4.06
C ALA A 169 -7.62 0.07 -3.06
N VAL A 170 -7.97 0.57 -1.87
CA VAL A 170 -7.09 0.66 -0.71
C VAL A 170 -7.65 -0.12 0.47
N VAL A 171 -6.78 -0.77 1.23
CA VAL A 171 -7.18 -1.47 2.46
C VAL A 171 -7.65 -0.46 3.51
N SER A 172 -8.88 -0.63 4.01
CA SER A 172 -9.48 0.25 5.01
C SER A 172 -9.51 -0.42 6.40
N GLY A 173 -9.88 -1.70 6.48
CA GLY A 173 -9.95 -2.37 7.76
C GLY A 173 -10.26 -3.86 7.67
N ASN A 174 -10.35 -4.51 8.83
CA ASN A 174 -10.65 -5.93 8.96
C ASN A 174 -12.15 -6.14 9.27
N SER A 175 -12.74 -7.22 8.76
CA SER A 175 -14.11 -7.65 9.02
C SER A 175 -14.15 -9.18 9.20
N GLY A 176 -13.52 -9.66 10.28
CA GLY A 176 -13.46 -11.08 10.64
C GLY A 176 -12.56 -11.87 9.70
N SER A 177 -13.16 -12.72 8.87
CA SER A 177 -12.45 -13.54 7.87
C SER A 177 -12.10 -12.79 6.57
N SER A 178 -12.50 -11.53 6.46
CA SER A 178 -12.28 -10.69 5.27
C SER A 178 -11.79 -9.31 5.66
N SER A 179 -11.46 -8.49 4.67
CA SER A 179 -11.13 -7.08 4.86
C SER A 179 -12.03 -6.19 4.04
N VAL A 180 -12.27 -5.00 4.59
CA VAL A 180 -12.92 -3.90 3.89
C VAL A 180 -11.86 -3.16 3.10
N VAL A 181 -12.15 -2.94 1.82
CA VAL A 181 -11.34 -2.11 0.94
C VAL A 181 -12.23 -1.04 0.30
N GLU A 182 -11.69 0.16 0.11
CA GLU A 182 -12.39 1.26 -0.54
C GLU A 182 -11.86 1.40 -1.97
N ARG A 183 -12.76 1.46 -2.95
CA ARG A 183 -12.41 1.70 -4.35
C ARG A 183 -11.78 3.09 -4.46
N VAL A 184 -10.78 3.20 -5.33
CA VAL A 184 -10.06 4.46 -5.48
C VAL A 184 -10.91 5.42 -6.33
N PRO A 185 -11.23 6.63 -5.84
CA PRO A 185 -11.91 7.64 -6.64
C PRO A 185 -10.95 8.27 -7.66
N THR A 186 -11.42 9.24 -8.44
CA THR A 186 -10.55 10.03 -9.31
C THR A 186 -9.52 10.80 -8.47
N PRO A 187 -8.23 10.77 -8.83
CA PRO A 187 -7.21 11.57 -8.15
C PRO A 187 -7.52 13.08 -8.27
N PRO A 188 -7.37 13.86 -7.19
CA PRO A 188 -7.47 15.32 -7.22
C PRO A 188 -6.19 15.95 -7.79
N GLU A 189 -6.05 17.27 -7.75
CA GLU A 189 -4.79 17.94 -8.10
C GLU A 189 -3.88 18.16 -6.88
N CYS A 190 -2.59 17.85 -7.10
CA CYS A 190 -1.45 18.22 -6.29
C CYS A 190 -0.47 18.99 -7.20
#